data_AF-A0A2G9Y3H4-F1
#
_entry.id   AF-A0A2G9Y3H4-F1
#
_cell.length_a   1.000
_cell.length_b   1.000
_cell.length_c   1.000
_cell.angle_alpha   90.00
_cell.angle_beta   90.00
_cell.angle_gamma   90.00
#
_symmetry.space_group_name_H-M   'P 1'
#
loop_
_entity.id
_entity.type
_entity.pdbx_description
1 polymer ?
#
loop_
_entity_poly.entity_id
_entity_poly.type
_entity_poly.pdbx_seq_one_letter_code
_entity_poly.pdbx_strand_id
1 'polypeptide(L)' 'MIIIVILLIMMLGLFGIIGVIIIQRNQSMAKKKAKLILKAGKIENLKEFKQISKILATMRNDLEDEDLWRRLQKLYRTIE' A
#
# COMPACT_ATOMS: atom_id res chain seq x y z
N MET A 1 -1.61 38.79 4.72
CA MET A 1 -2.48 37.59 4.86
C MET A 1 -2.44 36.69 3.65
N ILE A 2 -2.79 37.17 2.44
CA ILE A 2 -2.87 36.33 1.22
C ILE A 2 -1.56 35.60 0.88
N ILE A 3 -0.41 36.27 1.03
CA ILE A 3 0.91 35.67 0.76
C ILE A 3 1.21 34.47 1.68
N ILE A 4 0.79 34.55 2.96
CA ILE A 4 0.98 33.47 3.94
C ILE A 4 0.10 32.26 3.60
N VAL A 5 -1.13 32.51 3.11
CA VAL A 5 -2.06 31.45 2.68
C VAL A 5 -1.52 30.72 1.45
N ILE A 6 -0.94 31.44 0.48
CA ILE A 6 -0.33 30.83 -0.71
C ILE A 6 0.90 29.98 -0.34
N LEU A 7 1.74 30.45 0.59
CA LEU A 7 2.88 29.71 1.12
C LEU A 7 2.46 28.41 1.83
N LEU A 8 1.37 28.45 2.60
CA LEU A 8 0.80 27.27 3.27
C LEU A 8 0.31 26.21 2.27
N ILE A 9 -0.35 26.63 1.19
CA ILE A 9 -0.84 25.72 0.14
C ILE A 9 0.34 25.08 -0.61
N MET A 10 1.40 25.83 -0.92
CA MET A 10 2.61 25.28 -1.55
C MET A 10 3.34 24.28 -0.66
N MET A 11 3.44 24.53 0.66
CA MET A 11 4.04 23.59 1.61
C MET A 11 3.24 22.28 1.72
N LEU A 12 1.90 22.36 1.74
CA LEU A 12 1.04 21.18 1.74
C LEU A 12 1.15 20.39 0.43
N GLY A 13 1.30 21.08 -0.71
CA GLY A 13 1.56 20.46 -2.02
C GLY A 13 2.83 19.62 -2.03
N LEU A 14 3.94 20.15 -1.52
CA LEU A 14 5.23 19.43 -1.42
C LEU A 14 5.17 18.21 -0.50
N PHE A 15 4.45 18.30 0.63
CA PHE A 15 4.22 17.17 1.53
C PHE A 15 3.42 16.05 0.87
N GLY A 16 2.47 16.38 -0.02
CA GLY A 16 1.71 15.41 -0.81
C GLY A 16 2.59 14.59 -1.75
N ILE A 17 3.57 15.21 -2.41
CA ILE A 17 4.40 14.54 -3.44
C ILE A 17 5.39 13.56 -2.78
N ILE A 18 6.01 13.93 -1.66
CA ILE A 18 6.95 13.05 -0.93
C ILE A 18 6.23 11.81 -0.39
N GLY A 19 5.00 11.96 0.10
CA GLY A 19 4.16 10.83 0.50
C GLY A 19 3.92 9.84 -0.64
N VAL A 20 3.60 10.34 -1.83
CA VAL A 20 3.32 9.50 -3.02
C VAL A 20 4.56 8.74 -3.50
N ILE A 21 5.76 9.33 -3.44
CA ILE A 21 7.01 8.67 -3.86
C ILE A 21 7.40 7.54 -2.91
N ILE A 22 7.28 7.75 -1.60
CA ILE A 22 7.56 6.71 -0.60
C ILE A 22 6.55 5.56 -0.72
N ILE A 23 5.28 5.91 -0.95
CA ILE A 23 4.23 4.92 -1.21
C ILE A 23 4.61 4.12 -2.45
N GLN A 24 4.85 4.74 -3.61
CA GLN A 24 5.18 4.06 -4.89
C GLN A 24 6.33 3.06 -4.77
N ARG A 25 7.42 3.41 -4.09
CA ARG A 25 8.56 2.49 -3.91
C ARG A 25 8.18 1.29 -3.04
N ASN A 26 7.34 1.51 -2.03
CA ASN A 26 6.77 0.43 -1.23
C ASN A 26 5.71 -0.40 -1.99
N GLN A 27 5.02 0.17 -2.99
CA GLN A 27 4.01 -0.54 -3.77
C GLN A 27 4.62 -1.72 -4.55
N SER A 28 5.72 -1.47 -5.26
CA SER A 28 6.39 -2.51 -6.05
C SER A 28 6.89 -3.66 -5.18
N MET A 29 7.43 -3.36 -4.00
CA MET A 29 7.81 -4.38 -3.02
C MET A 29 6.60 -5.09 -2.41
N ALA A 30 5.52 -4.36 -2.09
CA ALA A 30 4.29 -4.95 -1.57
C ALA A 30 3.66 -5.93 -2.56
N LYS A 31 3.58 -5.60 -3.86
CA LYS A 31 3.12 -6.53 -4.91
C LYS A 31 3.99 -7.78 -5.00
N LYS A 32 5.33 -7.62 -5.00
CA LYS A 32 6.25 -8.78 -5.03
C LYS A 32 6.09 -9.66 -3.81
N LYS A 33 6.03 -9.08 -2.61
CA LYS A 33 5.83 -9.84 -1.36
C LYS A 33 4.45 -10.49 -1.30
N ALA A 34 3.40 -9.80 -1.74
CA ALA A 34 2.06 -10.36 -1.87
C ALA A 34 2.04 -11.61 -2.75
N LYS A 35 2.68 -11.55 -3.94
CA LYS A 35 2.81 -12.71 -4.83
C LYS A 35 3.62 -13.83 -4.18
N LEU A 36 4.69 -13.53 -3.44
CA LEU A 36 5.47 -14.54 -2.72
C LEU A 36 4.67 -15.22 -1.62
N ILE A 37 3.91 -14.46 -0.81
CA ILE A 37 3.05 -15.01 0.25
C ILE A 37 1.96 -15.90 -0.36
N LEU A 38 1.31 -15.44 -1.43
CA LEU A 38 0.31 -16.22 -2.15
C LEU A 38 0.88 -17.49 -2.76
N LYS A 39 2.09 -17.42 -3.34
CA LYS A 39 2.78 -18.58 -3.91
C LYS A 39 3.24 -19.56 -2.84
N ALA A 40 3.67 -19.06 -1.68
CA ALA A 40 4.06 -19.88 -0.54
C ALA A 40 2.85 -20.52 0.15
N GLY A 41 1.65 -19.94 0.01
CA GLY A 41 0.42 -20.44 0.64
C GLY A 41 0.43 -20.36 2.16
N LYS A 42 1.38 -19.62 2.75
CA LYS A 42 1.55 -19.47 4.20
C LYS A 42 1.93 -18.04 4.54
N ILE A 43 1.45 -17.56 5.69
CA ILE A 43 1.80 -16.24 6.22
C ILE A 43 2.86 -16.44 7.29
N GLU A 44 4.13 -16.28 6.93
CA GLU A 44 5.25 -16.42 7.88
C GLU A 44 5.32 -15.27 8.89
N ASN A 45 4.90 -14.07 8.48
CA ASN A 45 4.91 -12.87 9.33
C ASN A 45 3.62 -12.06 9.17
N LEU A 46 2.74 -12.20 10.16
CA LEU A 46 1.46 -11.49 10.27
C LEU A 46 1.61 -9.96 10.23
N LYS A 47 2.69 -9.41 10.79
CA LYS A 47 2.93 -7.96 10.84
C LYS A 47 3.25 -7.40 9.45
N GLU A 48 4.09 -8.11 8.70
CA GLU A 48 4.37 -7.79 7.30
C GLU A 48 3.13 -7.96 6.42
N PHE A 49 2.37 -9.05 6.62
CA PHE A 49 1.12 -9.26 5.90
C PHE A 49 0.14 -8.10 6.09
N LYS A 50 -0.04 -7.61 7.33
CA LYS A 50 -0.91 -6.46 7.63
C LYS A 50 -0.41 -5.18 6.96
N GLN A 51 0.90 -4.93 6.95
CA GLN A 51 1.48 -3.78 6.25
C GLN A 51 1.25 -3.86 4.72
N ILE A 52 1.53 -5.00 4.11
CA ILE A 52 1.33 -5.23 2.67
C ILE A 52 -0.15 -5.10 2.31
N SER A 53 -1.04 -5.72 3.09
CA SER A 53 -2.48 -5.61 2.88
C SER A 53 -2.97 -4.17 2.99
N LYS A 54 -2.44 -3.38 3.93
CA LYS A 54 -2.79 -1.95 4.06
C LYS A 54 -2.34 -1.15 2.84
N ILE A 55 -1.13 -1.41 2.36
CA ILE A 55 -0.54 -0.78 1.17
C ILE A 55 -1.36 -1.13 -0.09
N LEU A 56 -1.73 -2.40 -0.28
CA LEU A 56 -2.58 -2.83 -1.40
C LEU A 56 -4.02 -2.30 -1.28
N ALA A 57 -4.59 -2.24 -0.08
CA ALA A 57 -5.91 -1.66 0.15
C ALA A 57 -5.97 -0.15 -0.17
N THR A 58 -4.84 0.55 -0.06
CA THR A 58 -4.74 1.95 -0.48
C THR A 58 -4.53 2.12 -1.98
N MET A 59 -4.24 1.04 -2.71
CA MET A 59 -4.06 0.98 -4.17
C MET A 59 -5.31 0.53 -4.92
N ARG A 60 -6.49 0.89 -4.40
CA ARG A 60 -7.80 0.49 -4.97
C ARG A 60 -8.07 1.01 -6.40
N ASN A 61 -7.15 1.78 -6.97
CA ASN A 61 -7.25 2.34 -8.32
C ASN A 61 -6.72 1.39 -9.41
N ASP A 62 -6.14 0.24 -9.04
CA ASP A 62 -5.55 -0.73 -9.96
C ASP A 62 -6.21 -2.11 -9.77
N LEU A 63 -6.78 -2.66 -10.84
CA LEU A 63 -7.55 -3.91 -10.80
C LEU A 63 -6.68 -5.11 -10.38
N GLU A 64 -5.39 -5.12 -10.73
CA GLU A 64 -4.48 -6.19 -10.32
C GLU A 64 -4.17 -6.13 -8.82
N ASP A 65 -4.06 -4.92 -8.25
CA ASP A 65 -3.83 -4.75 -6.81
C ASP A 65 -5.03 -5.17 -5.98
N GLU A 66 -6.24 -4.90 -6.46
CA GLU A 66 -7.47 -5.35 -5.81
C GLU A 66 -7.58 -6.89 -5.81
N ASP A 67 -7.26 -7.55 -6.93
CA ASP A 67 -7.25 -9.01 -7.00
C ASP A 67 -6.19 -9.62 -6.07
N LEU A 68 -4.96 -9.07 -6.07
CA LEU A 68 -3.90 -9.49 -5.16
C LEU A 68 -4.31 -9.33 -3.68
N TRP A 69 -4.92 -8.20 -3.33
CA TRP A 69 -5.41 -7.95 -1.99
C TRP A 69 -6.52 -8.94 -1.60
N ARG A 70 -7.50 -9.19 -2.48
CA ARG A 70 -8.57 -10.18 -2.24
C ARG A 70 -8.01 -11.58 -2.03
N ARG A 71 -7.06 -12.01 -2.86
CA ARG A 71 -6.40 -13.31 -2.73
C ARG A 71 -5.66 -13.42 -1.39
N LEU A 72 -4.94 -12.37 -0.99
CA LEU A 72 -4.24 -12.30 0.30
C LEU A 72 -5.21 -12.42 1.48
N GLN A 73 -6.33 -11.70 1.43
CA GLN A 73 -7.39 -11.79 2.45
C GLN A 73 -8.01 -13.19 2.52
N LYS A 74 -8.22 -13.82 1.37
CA LYS A 74 -8.73 -15.20 1.30
C LYS A 74 -7.75 -16.18 1.95
N LEU A 75 -6.45 -16.04 1.66
CA LEU A 75 -5.41 -16.85 2.28
C LEU A 75 -5.39 -16.66 3.81
N TYR A 76 -5.50 -15.41 4.28
CA TYR A 76 -5.57 -15.11 5.72
C TYR A 76 -6.76 -15.80 6.39
N ARG A 77 -7.96 -15.71 5.81
CA ARG A 77 -9.17 -16.40 6.31
C ARG A 77 -9.08 -17.92 6.27
N THR A 78 -8.21 -18.50 5.45
CA THR A 78 -8.01 -19.96 5.41
C THR A 78 -7.01 -20.42 6.46
N ILE A 79 -6.15 -19.54 6.96
CA ILE A 79 -5.12 -19.84 7.96
C ILE A 79 -5.61 -19.49 9.39
N GLU A 80 -6.49 -18.49 9.52
CA GLU A 80 -7.27 -18.20 10.74
C GLU A 80 -8.30 -19.32 11.01
#